data_AF-A0A7S0ABM7-F1
#
_entry.id   AF-A0A7S0ABM7-F1
#
_cell.length_a   1.000
_cell.length_b   1.000
_cell.length_c   1.000
_cell.angle_alpha   90.00
_cell.angle_beta   90.00
_cell.angle_gamma   90.00
#
_symmetry.space_group_name_H-M   'P 1'
#
loop_
_entity.id
_entity.type
_entity.pdbx_description
1 polymer ?
#
loop_
_entity_poly.entity_id
_entity_poly.type
_entity_poly.pdbx_seq_one_letter_code
_entity_poly.pdbx_strand_id
1 'polypeptide(L)'
;DLLKDSHKHSQKKDESASRPVISCVLAMEKEYLARGDFDQVAWFIATDSPDLGKSVVSSYDNADLSVATDGNNKVIFHRRVYTTASKGLHSKAQVGPKTDAFSEAIIDWYCIGESNVVITFGSGYTFAHGAALRTARPIYQASRDQCHALEIPSLSNATATLPTYQY
;
A
#
# COMPACT_ATOMS: atom_id res chain seq x y z
N ASP A 1 -10.62 32.72 5.21
CA ASP A 1 -10.88 32.06 3.92
C ASP A 1 -9.70 31.33 3.28
N LEU A 2 -8.44 31.77 3.41
CA LEU A 2 -7.27 31.08 2.82
C LEU A 2 -7.02 29.63 3.29
N LEU A 3 -7.45 29.26 4.51
CA LEU A 3 -7.33 27.89 5.03
C LEU A 3 -8.32 26.89 4.38
N LYS A 4 -9.48 27.37 3.90
CA LYS A 4 -10.49 26.50 3.27
C LYS A 4 -10.08 26.11 1.85
N ASP A 5 -9.42 27.01 1.12
CA ASP A 5 -8.95 26.72 -0.24
C ASP A 5 -7.74 25.78 -0.25
N SER A 6 -6.85 25.89 0.74
CA SER A 6 -5.73 24.95 0.97
C SER A 6 -6.22 23.50 1.15
N HIS A 7 -7.21 23.29 2.05
CA HIS A 7 -7.79 21.96 2.27
C HIS A 7 -8.49 21.40 1.04
N LYS A 8 -9.24 22.24 0.31
CA LYS A 8 -9.97 21.83 -0.89
C LYS A 8 -9.04 21.49 -2.06
N HIS A 9 -7.88 22.14 -2.14
CA HIS A 9 -6.86 21.85 -3.16
C HIS A 9 -6.06 20.58 -2.82
N SER A 10 -5.75 20.35 -1.54
CA SER A 10 -5.10 19.12 -1.06
C SER A 10 -5.96 17.88 -1.28
N GLN A 11 -7.26 17.95 -0.94
CA GLN A 11 -8.19 16.82 -1.16
C GLN A 11 -8.32 16.42 -2.63
N LYS A 12 -8.44 17.40 -3.55
CA LYS A 12 -8.50 17.11 -4.99
C LYS A 12 -7.22 16.48 -5.54
N LYS A 13 -6.06 16.83 -4.98
CA LYS A 13 -4.76 16.27 -5.38
C LYS A 13 -4.61 14.84 -4.88
N ASP A 14 -5.02 14.58 -3.64
CA ASP A 14 -4.96 13.24 -3.02
C ASP A 14 -5.93 12.26 -3.69
N GLU A 15 -7.14 12.70 -4.05
CA GLU A 15 -8.10 11.89 -4.83
C GLU A 15 -7.60 11.55 -6.23
N SER A 16 -6.90 12.48 -6.88
CA SER A 16 -6.32 12.25 -8.21
C SER A 16 -5.16 11.26 -8.16
N ALA A 17 -4.32 11.34 -7.12
CA ALA A 17 -3.17 10.46 -6.92
C ALA A 17 -3.55 9.05 -6.44
N SER A 18 -4.66 8.89 -5.72
CA SER A 18 -5.08 7.59 -5.18
C SER A 18 -5.84 6.72 -6.17
N ARG A 19 -6.56 7.31 -7.14
CA ARG A 19 -7.32 6.57 -8.16
C ARG A 19 -6.51 5.46 -8.86
N PRO A 20 -5.29 5.73 -9.36
CA PRO A 20 -4.45 4.69 -9.96
C PRO A 20 -4.15 3.53 -8.99
N VAL A 21 -3.86 3.86 -7.73
CA VAL A 21 -3.56 2.88 -6.67
C VAL A 21 -4.77 2.00 -6.41
N ILE A 22 -5.94 2.61 -6.19
CA ILE A 22 -7.17 1.89 -5.89
C ILE A 22 -7.59 0.98 -7.05
N SER A 23 -7.48 1.46 -8.29
CA SER A 23 -7.75 0.62 -9.47
C SER A 23 -6.82 -0.60 -9.53
N CYS A 24 -5.53 -0.44 -9.24
CA CYS A 24 -4.55 -1.53 -9.18
C CYS A 24 -4.88 -2.50 -8.04
N VAL A 25 -5.21 -2.00 -6.84
CA VAL A 25 -5.63 -2.83 -5.70
C VAL A 25 -6.85 -3.69 -6.03
N LEU A 26 -7.88 -3.09 -6.61
CA LEU A 26 -9.10 -3.81 -7.00
C LEU A 26 -8.84 -4.86 -8.08
N ALA A 27 -7.95 -4.58 -9.04
CA ALA A 27 -7.55 -5.54 -10.06
C ALA A 27 -6.82 -6.74 -9.44
N MET A 28 -5.85 -6.47 -8.55
CA MET A 28 -5.08 -7.51 -7.87
C MET A 28 -5.96 -8.35 -6.94
N GLU A 29 -6.87 -7.73 -6.21
CA GLU A 29 -7.83 -8.42 -5.35
C GLU A 29 -8.67 -9.42 -6.15
N LYS A 30 -9.23 -8.97 -7.29
CA LYS A 30 -10.01 -9.85 -8.18
C LYS A 30 -9.18 -11.02 -8.70
N GLU A 31 -7.94 -10.76 -9.11
CA GLU A 31 -7.04 -11.80 -9.60
C GLU A 31 -6.72 -12.84 -8.52
N TYR A 32 -6.36 -12.40 -7.31
CA TYR A 32 -5.97 -13.27 -6.21
C TYR A 32 -7.16 -14.07 -5.67
N LEU A 33 -8.34 -13.45 -5.61
CA LEU A 33 -9.58 -14.13 -5.27
C LEU A 33 -9.97 -15.21 -6.28
N ALA A 34 -9.75 -14.98 -7.58
CA ALA A 34 -10.02 -15.98 -8.62
C ALA A 34 -9.10 -17.20 -8.54
N ARG A 35 -7.90 -17.06 -7.95
CA ARG A 35 -6.98 -18.18 -7.72
C ARG A 35 -7.39 -19.07 -6.55
N GLY A 36 -8.19 -18.56 -5.62
CA GLY A 36 -8.61 -19.29 -4.43
C GLY A 36 -7.53 -19.43 -3.36
N ASP A 37 -6.52 -18.57 -3.39
CA ASP A 37 -5.34 -18.64 -2.52
C ASP A 37 -5.61 -18.13 -1.08
N PHE A 38 -6.76 -17.47 -0.84
CA PHE A 38 -7.07 -16.80 0.44
C PHE A 38 -8.53 -17.01 0.86
N ASP A 39 -8.76 -17.01 2.16
CA ASP A 39 -10.06 -17.11 2.83
C ASP A 39 -10.60 -15.73 3.29
N GLN A 40 -9.72 -14.73 3.36
CA GLN A 40 -10.06 -13.36 3.78
C GLN A 40 -9.30 -12.32 2.96
N VAL A 41 -9.87 -11.11 2.88
CA VAL A 41 -9.25 -9.97 2.21
C VAL A 41 -9.08 -8.82 3.20
N ALA A 42 -7.82 -8.44 3.43
CA ALA A 42 -7.46 -7.28 4.23
C ALA A 42 -6.57 -6.34 3.42
N TRP A 43 -6.89 -5.05 3.43
CA TRP A 43 -6.04 -3.99 2.89
C TRP A 43 -5.35 -3.28 4.04
N PHE A 44 -4.02 -3.18 4.01
CA PHE A 44 -3.26 -2.36 4.92
C PHE A 44 -2.74 -1.13 4.17
N ILE A 45 -3.15 0.06 4.61
CA ILE A 45 -2.84 1.33 3.94
C ILE A 45 -1.83 2.11 4.77
N ALA A 46 -0.61 2.19 4.24
CA ALA A 46 0.45 3.06 4.73
C ALA A 46 0.47 4.35 3.91
N THR A 47 -0.02 5.46 4.48
CA THR A 47 -0.14 6.77 3.79
C THR A 47 0.16 7.94 4.72
N ASP A 48 0.72 9.02 4.16
CA ASP A 48 0.94 10.30 4.85
C ASP A 48 -0.26 11.24 4.84
N SER A 49 -1.33 10.88 4.13
CA SER A 49 -2.59 11.61 4.10
C SER A 49 -3.67 10.90 4.95
N PRO A 50 -3.95 11.38 6.17
CA PRO A 50 -5.01 10.82 7.00
C PRO A 50 -6.39 10.89 6.34
N ASP A 51 -6.63 11.93 5.55
CA ASP A 51 -7.90 12.12 4.84
C ASP A 51 -8.07 11.08 3.72
N LEU A 52 -6.99 10.77 2.99
CA LEU A 52 -6.99 9.67 2.04
C LEU A 52 -7.26 8.34 2.74
N GLY A 53 -6.56 8.05 3.84
CA GLY A 53 -6.79 6.82 4.61
C GLY A 53 -8.23 6.66 5.07
N LYS A 54 -8.82 7.73 5.64
CA LYS A 54 -10.24 7.75 6.04
C LYS A 54 -11.19 7.57 4.86
N SER A 55 -10.92 8.25 3.74
CA SER A 55 -11.73 8.15 2.52
C SER A 55 -11.75 6.72 2.00
N VAL A 56 -10.60 6.05 1.93
CA VAL A 56 -10.50 4.66 1.48
C VAL A 56 -11.21 3.72 2.46
N VAL A 57 -11.00 3.85 3.77
CA VAL A 57 -11.74 3.05 4.77
C VAL A 57 -13.24 3.22 4.59
N SER A 58 -13.74 4.46 4.52
CA SER A 58 -15.17 4.74 4.40
C SER A 58 -15.80 4.19 3.12
N SER A 59 -15.01 4.05 2.05
CA SER A 59 -15.50 3.67 0.72
C SER A 59 -15.38 2.17 0.44
N TYR A 60 -14.42 1.49 1.08
CA TYR A 60 -14.05 0.13 0.72
C TYR A 60 -14.08 -0.87 1.88
N ASP A 61 -14.09 -0.44 3.14
CA ASP A 61 -14.22 -1.33 4.30
C ASP A 61 -15.61 -1.98 4.35
N ASN A 62 -15.67 -3.23 4.83
CA ASN A 62 -16.88 -4.05 4.88
C ASN A 62 -17.57 -4.28 3.52
N ALA A 63 -16.86 -4.09 2.40
CA ALA A 63 -17.41 -4.41 1.10
C ALA A 63 -17.54 -5.94 0.93
N ASP A 64 -18.70 -6.38 0.47
CA ASP A 64 -18.94 -7.77 0.09
C ASP A 64 -18.36 -8.03 -1.32
N LEU A 65 -17.47 -8.99 -1.41
CA LEU A 65 -16.82 -9.41 -2.64
C LEU A 65 -17.35 -10.79 -3.00
N SER A 66 -17.99 -10.90 -4.18
CA SER A 66 -18.50 -12.18 -4.65
C SER A 66 -17.61 -12.72 -5.76
N VAL A 67 -17.14 -13.96 -5.57
CA VAL A 67 -16.36 -14.69 -6.54
C VAL A 67 -17.21 -15.86 -7.03
N ALA A 68 -17.41 -15.95 -8.34
CA ALA A 68 -18.04 -17.11 -8.93
C ALA A 68 -17.04 -18.27 -8.87
N THR A 69 -17.43 -19.38 -8.25
CA THR A 69 -16.68 -20.64 -8.33
C THR A 69 -17.32 -21.53 -9.39
N ASP A 70 -16.60 -22.57 -9.80
CA ASP A 70 -17.16 -23.59 -10.69
C ASP A 70 -18.48 -24.14 -10.11
N GLY A 71 -19.51 -24.22 -10.95
CA GLY A 71 -20.81 -24.81 -10.58
C GLY A 71 -21.83 -23.87 -9.93
N ASN A 72 -21.84 -22.57 -10.26
CA ASN A 72 -22.82 -21.57 -9.80
C ASN A 72 -22.79 -21.20 -8.32
N ASN A 73 -21.88 -21.77 -7.52
CA ASN A 73 -21.67 -21.33 -6.14
C ASN A 73 -20.94 -19.98 -6.13
N LYS A 74 -21.38 -19.10 -5.23
CA LYS A 74 -20.71 -17.82 -4.98
C LYS A 74 -20.12 -17.86 -3.57
N VAL A 75 -18.82 -17.65 -3.47
CA VAL A 75 -18.16 -17.38 -2.19
C VAL A 75 -18.20 -15.88 -1.96
N ILE A 76 -18.64 -15.48 -0.75
CA ILE A 76 -18.68 -14.08 -0.33
C ILE A 76 -17.51 -13.86 0.63
N PHE A 77 -16.69 -12.85 0.33
CA PHE A 77 -15.64 -12.36 1.20
C PHE A 77 -16.00 -10.98 1.73
N HIS A 78 -15.63 -10.70 2.98
CA HIS A 78 -15.77 -9.37 3.56
C HIS A 78 -14.42 -8.69 3.59
N ARG A 79 -14.27 -7.59 2.86
CA ARG A 79 -13.04 -6.81 2.89
C ARG A 79 -12.90 -6.08 4.23
N ARG A 80 -11.70 -6.11 4.79
CA ARG A 80 -11.30 -5.22 5.88
C ARG A 80 -10.25 -4.22 5.42
N VAL A 81 -10.39 -2.96 5.80
CA VAL A 81 -9.40 -1.91 5.48
C VAL A 81 -8.82 -1.34 6.76
N TYR A 82 -7.52 -1.48 6.92
CA TYR A 82 -6.74 -0.97 8.04
C TYR A 82 -5.84 0.16 7.54
N THR A 83 -5.68 1.19 8.37
CA THR A 83 -4.75 2.30 8.10
C THR A 83 -3.68 2.34 9.17
N THR A 84 -2.48 2.74 8.79
CA THR A 84 -1.40 2.95 9.77
C THR A 84 -1.69 4.11 10.73
N ALA A 85 -1.23 3.95 11.98
CA ALA A 85 -1.14 5.04 12.95
C ALA A 85 0.01 6.02 12.64
N SER A 86 1.02 5.60 11.87
CA SER A 86 2.24 6.38 11.59
C SER A 86 1.99 7.63 10.76
N LYS A 87 0.81 7.75 10.11
CA LYS A 87 0.44 8.88 9.25
C LYS A 87 1.56 9.25 8.27
N GLY A 88 2.22 8.23 7.73
CA GLY A 88 3.25 8.38 6.70
C GLY A 88 4.53 9.05 7.15
N LEU A 89 4.86 8.94 8.44
CA LEU A 89 6.20 9.29 8.94
C LEU A 89 7.33 8.50 8.24
N HIS A 90 7.02 7.41 7.55
CA HIS A 90 7.94 6.66 6.69
C HIS A 90 8.29 7.36 5.35
N SER A 91 7.56 8.39 4.92
CA SER A 91 7.82 9.12 3.66
C SER A 91 8.68 10.38 3.84
N LYS A 92 8.84 10.85 5.08
CA LYS A 92 9.57 12.09 5.39
C LYS A 92 10.96 11.76 5.91
N ALA A 93 11.98 12.05 5.11
CA ALA A 93 13.37 12.01 5.56
C ALA A 93 13.61 13.11 6.61
N GLN A 94 13.36 12.80 7.88
CA GLN A 94 13.66 13.69 9.00
C GLN A 94 14.91 13.20 9.74
N VAL A 95 15.89 14.08 9.92
CA VAL A 95 17.05 13.80 10.76
C VAL A 95 16.59 13.75 12.22
N GLY A 96 16.84 12.63 12.89
CA GLY A 96 16.45 12.41 14.30
C GLY A 96 14.94 12.28 14.51
N PRO A 97 14.26 11.30 13.89
CA PRO A 97 12.85 11.06 14.19
C PRO A 97 12.68 10.73 15.68
N LYS A 98 11.56 11.16 16.26
CA LYS A 98 11.21 10.72 17.60
C LYS A 98 11.08 9.19 17.64
N THR A 99 11.42 8.57 18.77
CA THR A 99 11.42 7.11 18.93
C THR A 99 10.07 6.47 18.64
N ASP A 100 8.97 7.14 19.01
CA ASP A 100 7.59 6.71 18.72
C ASP A 100 7.32 6.66 17.20
N ALA A 101 7.64 7.73 16.48
CA ALA A 101 7.49 7.81 15.03
C ALA A 101 8.31 6.75 14.30
N PHE A 102 9.55 6.50 14.75
CA PHE A 102 10.37 5.43 14.20
C PHE A 102 9.77 4.04 14.47
N SER A 103 9.30 3.79 15.69
CA SER A 103 8.69 2.51 16.07
C SER A 103 7.44 2.21 15.24
N GLU A 104 6.58 3.20 15.05
CA GLU A 104 5.38 3.09 14.20
C GLU A 104 5.75 2.79 12.74
N ALA A 105 6.77 3.48 12.20
CA ALA A 105 7.24 3.20 10.84
C ALA A 105 7.79 1.78 10.70
N ILE A 106 8.56 1.28 11.68
CA ILE A 106 9.07 -0.11 11.66
C ILE A 106 7.92 -1.13 11.75
N ILE A 107 6.88 -0.84 12.53
CA ILE A 107 5.68 -1.71 12.57
C ILE A 107 5.00 -1.72 11.19
N ASP A 108 4.83 -0.58 10.54
CA ASP A 108 4.29 -0.54 9.17
C ASP A 108 5.14 -1.35 8.20
N TRP A 109 6.46 -1.19 8.26
CA TRP A 109 7.41 -1.93 7.43
C TRP A 109 7.23 -3.43 7.61
N TYR A 110 7.09 -3.87 8.86
CA TYR A 110 6.87 -5.27 9.17
C TYR A 110 5.55 -5.77 8.58
N CYS A 111 4.44 -5.06 8.81
CA CYS A 111 3.11 -5.38 8.28
C CYS A 111 3.07 -5.44 6.75
N ILE A 112 3.74 -4.49 6.08
CA ILE A 112 3.86 -4.49 4.62
C ILE A 112 4.61 -5.75 4.16
N GLY A 113 5.70 -6.13 4.83
CA GLY A 113 6.44 -7.35 4.50
C GLY A 113 5.65 -8.64 4.72
N GLU A 114 4.70 -8.68 5.64
CA GLU A 114 3.85 -9.86 5.84
C GLU A 114 2.70 -9.96 4.82
N SER A 115 2.46 -8.92 4.01
CA SER A 115 1.36 -8.90 3.03
C SER A 115 1.61 -9.88 1.88
N ASN A 116 0.56 -10.47 1.32
CA ASN A 116 0.68 -11.38 0.17
C ASN A 116 1.09 -10.66 -1.12
N VAL A 117 0.70 -9.40 -1.26
CA VAL A 117 1.03 -8.52 -2.37
C VAL A 117 1.23 -7.11 -1.84
N VAL A 118 2.20 -6.39 -2.39
CA VAL A 118 2.48 -5.00 -2.01
C VAL A 118 2.23 -4.10 -3.21
N ILE A 119 1.42 -3.06 -3.04
CA ILE A 119 1.09 -2.11 -4.11
C ILE A 119 1.67 -0.75 -3.72
N THR A 120 2.44 -0.15 -4.63
CA THR A 120 3.12 1.13 -4.41
C THR A 120 2.73 2.14 -5.48
N PHE A 121 2.94 3.42 -5.19
CA PHE A 121 2.69 4.53 -6.09
C PHE A 121 3.88 5.47 -6.14
N GLY A 122 4.11 6.08 -7.30
CA GLY A 122 5.28 6.94 -7.55
C GLY A 122 6.46 6.15 -8.15
N SER A 123 7.55 6.85 -8.45
CA SER A 123 8.77 6.26 -9.04
C SER A 123 9.86 6.03 -7.98
N GLY A 124 10.69 5.01 -8.19
CA GLY A 124 11.87 4.73 -7.37
C GLY A 124 11.65 3.70 -6.25
N TYR A 125 12.74 3.38 -5.56
CA TYR A 125 12.73 2.43 -4.45
C TYR A 125 12.11 3.08 -3.21
N THR A 126 11.02 2.50 -2.72
CA THR A 126 10.27 3.02 -1.57
C THR A 126 10.48 2.16 -0.33
N PHE A 127 10.07 2.69 0.83
CA PHE A 127 10.02 1.95 2.10
C PHE A 127 9.32 0.58 1.97
N ALA A 128 8.24 0.52 1.20
CA ALA A 128 7.48 -0.70 0.94
C ALA A 128 8.27 -1.73 0.10
N HIS A 129 9.22 -1.29 -0.74
CA HIS A 129 10.08 -2.22 -1.45
C HIS A 129 10.98 -2.98 -0.48
N GLY A 130 11.64 -2.27 0.45
CA GLY A 130 12.46 -2.91 1.48
C GLY A 130 11.68 -3.91 2.32
N ALA A 131 10.43 -3.59 2.65
CA ALA A 131 9.54 -4.48 3.38
C ALA A 131 9.22 -5.76 2.60
N ALA A 132 8.83 -5.61 1.33
CA ALA A 132 8.48 -6.72 0.44
C ALA A 132 9.67 -7.64 0.12
N LEU A 133 10.88 -7.07 -0.03
CA LEU A 133 12.10 -7.85 -0.27
C LEU A 133 12.40 -8.83 0.87
N ARG A 134 12.11 -8.46 2.12
CA ARG A 134 12.40 -9.29 3.31
C ARG A 134 11.76 -10.68 3.21
N THR A 135 10.59 -10.75 2.59
CA THR A 135 9.72 -11.94 2.53
C THR A 135 9.43 -12.37 1.10
N ALA A 136 10.17 -11.83 0.13
CA ALA A 136 10.04 -12.11 -1.31
C ALA A 136 8.61 -11.96 -1.83
N ARG A 137 7.89 -10.92 -1.40
CA ARG A 137 6.51 -10.66 -1.80
C ARG A 137 6.46 -9.94 -3.14
N PRO A 138 5.52 -10.29 -4.04
CA PRO A 138 5.37 -9.57 -5.29
C PRO A 138 4.98 -8.11 -5.03
N ILE A 139 5.65 -7.21 -5.74
CA ILE A 139 5.41 -5.77 -5.68
C ILE A 139 4.76 -5.35 -6.99
N TYR A 140 3.69 -4.56 -6.91
CA TYR A 140 3.06 -3.93 -8.06
C TYR A 140 3.19 -2.41 -7.95
N GLN A 141 3.54 -1.78 -9.06
CA GLN A 141 3.55 -0.33 -9.19
C GLN A 141 2.26 0.11 -9.88
N ALA A 142 1.48 0.91 -9.16
CA ALA A 142 0.30 1.57 -9.69
C ALA A 142 0.72 2.78 -10.53
N SER A 143 0.30 2.81 -11.79
CA SER A 143 0.39 3.94 -12.70
C SER A 143 -1.02 4.32 -13.16
N ARG A 144 -1.18 5.49 -13.81
CA ARG A 144 -2.51 6.06 -14.14
C ARG A 144 -3.47 5.06 -14.78
N ASP A 145 -2.95 4.20 -15.65
CA ASP A 145 -3.76 3.28 -16.45
C ASP A 145 -3.33 1.80 -16.30
N GLN A 146 -2.30 1.50 -15.50
CA GLN A 146 -1.70 0.18 -15.46
C GLN A 146 -1.21 -0.21 -14.06
N CYS A 147 -1.25 -1.52 -13.78
CA CYS A 147 -0.75 -2.14 -12.55
C CYS A 147 0.37 -3.11 -12.98
N HIS A 148 1.62 -2.72 -12.79
CA HIS A 148 2.77 -3.48 -13.28
C HIS A 148 3.43 -4.25 -12.16
N ALA A 149 3.64 -5.54 -12.34
CA ALA A 149 4.54 -6.29 -11.47
C ALA A 149 5.96 -5.72 -11.63
N LEU A 150 6.60 -5.42 -10.51
CA LEU A 150 8.01 -5.08 -10.49
C LEU A 150 8.82 -6.35 -10.33
N GLU A 151 9.78 -6.56 -11.23
CA GLU A 151 10.80 -7.56 -11.00
C GLU A 151 11.64 -7.13 -9.81
N ILE A 152 11.58 -7.92 -8.74
CA ILE A 152 12.49 -7.77 -7.62
C ILE A 152 13.87 -8.18 -8.12
N PRO A 153 14.87 -7.28 -8.10
CA PRO A 153 16.23 -7.67 -8.44
C PRO A 153 16.64 -8.82 -7.52
N SER A 154 17.08 -9.93 -8.11
CA SER A 154 17.74 -10.99 -7.35
C SER A 154 18.87 -10.36 -6.54
N LEU A 155 18.89 -10.61 -5.22
CA LEU A 155 19.96 -10.18 -4.32
C LEU A 155 21.35 -10.68 -4.78
N SER A 156 21.42 -11.64 -5.71
CA SER A 156 22.66 -12.08 -6.33
C SER A 156 23.38 -11.02 -7.17
N ASN A 157 22.65 -10.00 -7.67
CA ASN A 157 23.20 -8.98 -8.57
C ASN A 157 23.12 -7.55 -8.00
N ALA A 158 22.57 -7.39 -6.79
CA ALA A 158 22.51 -6.09 -6.14
C ALA A 158 23.79 -5.86 -5.33
N THR A 159 24.72 -5.08 -5.87
CA THR A 159 25.78 -4.47 -5.06
C THR A 159 25.11 -3.50 -4.11
N ALA A 160 24.85 -3.92 -2.87
CA ALA A 160 24.30 -3.07 -1.85
C ALA A 160 25.35 -2.01 -1.47
N THR A 161 25.36 -0.88 -2.17
CA THR A 161 25.94 0.35 -1.64
C THR A 161 24.96 0.93 -0.64
N LEU A 162 25.03 0.46 0.60
CA LEU A 162 24.49 1.21 1.73
C LEU A 162 25.18 2.58 1.70
N PRO A 163 24.44 3.71 1.60
CA PRO A 163 25.07 5.01 1.80
C PRO A 163 25.70 4.99 3.18
N THR A 164 27.04 5.11 3.22
CA THR A 164 27.78 5.25 4.47
C THR A 164 27.27 6.52 5.16
N TYR A 165 26.54 6.35 6.26
CA TYR A 165 26.26 7.43 7.19
C TYR A 165 27.61 7.93 7.72
N GLN A 166 28.04 9.11 7.27
CA GLN A 166 29.15 9.82 7.90
C GLN A 166 28.60 10.48 9.17
N TYR A 167 29.18 10.09 10.32
CA TYR A 167 28.96 10.73 11.62
C TYR A 167 29.66 12.10 11.68
#